data_AF-A0AAP9KP80-F1
#
_entry.id   AF-A0AAP9KP80-F1
#
_cell.length_a   1.000
_cell.length_b   1.000
_cell.length_c   1.000
_cell.angle_alpha   90.00
_cell.angle_beta   90.00
_cell.angle_gamma   90.00
#
_symmetry.space_group_name_H-M   'P 1'
#
loop_
_entity.id
_entity.type
_entity.pdbx_description
1 polymer ?
#
loop_
_entity_poly.entity_id
_entity_poly.type
_entity_poly.pdbx_seq_one_letter_code
_entity_poly.pdbx_strand_id
1 'polypeptide(L)'
;MEKSVIRAIEQGLHDWLKYLDLYDEVNKDELPIISVDEKFDIYCYPVDDNSIIMMAIATLEHFHYDHHEILERNQPKPGEYNPVFTCNGDILQLWVRITENDCTLPIILNYFSTLISHMENTLSAE
;
A
#
# COMPACT_ATOMS: atom_id res chain seq x y z
N MET A 1 5.73 19.01 22.01
CA MET A 1 6.85 18.08 21.73
C MET A 1 6.42 17.18 20.55
N GLU A 2 6.02 17.80 19.44
CA GLU A 2 5.16 17.17 18.39
C GLU A 2 5.87 17.03 17.03
N LYS A 3 7.11 17.50 16.89
CA LYS A 3 7.83 17.50 15.60
C LYS A 3 8.62 16.21 15.31
N SER A 4 8.57 15.21 16.18
CA SER A 4 9.47 14.05 16.10
C SER A 4 8.94 12.89 15.25
N VAL A 5 7.63 12.66 15.23
CA VAL A 5 7.04 11.45 14.64
C VAL A 5 6.79 11.60 13.14
N ILE A 6 6.21 12.73 12.72
CA ILE A 6 6.00 13.08 11.31
C ILE A 6 7.31 12.93 10.51
N ARG A 7 8.45 13.26 11.13
CA ARG A 7 9.77 13.12 10.51
C ARG A 7 10.18 11.68 10.21
N ALA A 8 9.80 10.71 11.04
CA ALA A 8 10.17 9.30 10.81
C ALA A 8 9.44 8.75 9.58
N ILE A 9 8.15 9.08 9.47
CA ILE A 9 7.32 8.70 8.32
C ILE A 9 7.80 9.39 7.05
N GLU A 10 8.02 10.71 7.10
CA GLU A 10 8.58 11.47 5.98
C GLU A 10 9.93 10.91 5.52
N GLN A 11 10.81 10.57 6.45
CA GLN A 11 12.12 9.99 6.13
C GLN A 11 12.00 8.60 5.51
N GLY A 12 11.12 7.74 6.04
CA GLY A 12 10.89 6.39 5.50
C GLY A 12 10.35 6.45 4.07
N LEU A 13 9.37 7.31 3.82
CA LEU A 13 8.82 7.54 2.47
C LEU A 13 9.87 8.15 1.53
N HIS A 14 10.66 9.10 2.03
CA HIS A 14 11.76 9.69 1.26
C HIS A 14 12.79 8.65 0.83
N ASP A 15 13.24 7.80 1.76
CA ASP A 15 14.21 6.74 1.48
C ASP A 15 13.66 5.74 0.47
N TRP A 16 12.36 5.44 0.55
CA TRP A 16 11.67 4.57 -0.38
C TRP A 16 11.58 5.17 -1.79
N LEU A 17 11.17 6.43 -1.93
CA LEU A 17 11.13 7.09 -3.24
C LEU A 17 12.51 7.23 -3.87
N LYS A 18 13.53 7.49 -3.05
CA LYS A 18 14.92 7.50 -3.51
C LYS A 18 15.39 6.12 -3.97
N TYR A 19 14.98 5.06 -3.29
CA TYR A 19 15.30 3.69 -3.69
C TYR A 19 14.69 3.35 -5.06
N LEU A 20 13.50 3.86 -5.35
CA LEU A 20 12.81 3.67 -6.64
C LEU A 20 13.28 4.62 -7.75
N ASP A 21 14.25 5.50 -7.48
CA ASP A 21 14.70 6.55 -8.41
C ASP A 21 13.57 7.55 -8.81
N LEU A 22 12.58 7.74 -7.92
CA LEU A 22 11.42 8.62 -8.15
C LEU A 22 11.49 9.93 -7.35
N TYR A 23 12.54 10.14 -6.57
CA TYR A 23 12.58 11.23 -5.58
C TYR A 23 12.50 12.63 -6.19
N ASP A 24 13.07 12.84 -7.38
CA ASP A 24 13.03 14.14 -8.05
C ASP A 24 11.68 14.42 -8.74
N GLU A 25 10.82 13.40 -8.86
CA GLU A 25 9.54 13.48 -9.57
C GLU A 25 8.35 13.75 -8.63
N VAL A 26 8.50 13.47 -7.34
CA VAL A 26 7.43 13.66 -6.35
C VAL A 26 7.50 15.05 -5.75
N ASN A 27 6.42 15.83 -5.93
CA ASN A 27 6.26 17.11 -5.23
C ASN A 27 6.26 16.83 -3.71
N LYS A 28 7.12 17.51 -2.95
CA LYS A 28 7.30 17.25 -1.50
C LYS A 28 6.04 17.45 -0.67
N ASP A 29 5.08 18.21 -1.21
CA ASP A 29 3.79 18.48 -0.59
C ASP A 29 2.69 17.49 -1.04
N GLU A 30 3.00 16.60 -1.98
CA GLU A 30 2.07 15.60 -2.51
C GLU A 30 2.51 14.19 -2.12
N LEU A 31 1.50 13.36 -1.91
CA LEU A 31 1.69 11.97 -1.57
C LEU A 31 2.06 11.17 -2.83
N PRO A 32 3.00 10.20 -2.73
CA PRO A 32 3.44 9.47 -3.90
C PRO A 32 2.32 8.57 -4.42
N ILE A 33 2.13 8.63 -5.74
CA ILE A 33 1.33 7.69 -6.52
C ILE A 33 2.28 6.99 -7.47
N ILE A 34 2.35 5.66 -7.39
CA ILE A 34 3.25 4.85 -8.22
C ILE A 34 2.39 3.94 -9.08
N SER A 35 2.43 4.13 -10.39
CA SER A 35 1.76 3.24 -11.33
C SER A 35 2.62 2.01 -11.58
N VAL A 36 2.02 0.82 -11.46
CA VAL A 36 2.70 -0.48 -11.67
C VAL A 36 2.19 -1.09 -12.96
N ASP A 37 3.06 -1.12 -13.98
CA ASP A 37 2.84 -1.73 -15.29
C ASP A 37 1.50 -1.35 -15.97
N GLU A 38 0.97 -0.15 -15.71
CA GLU A 38 -0.35 0.32 -16.18
C GLU A 38 -1.55 -0.53 -15.70
N LYS A 39 -1.34 -1.45 -14.75
CA LYS A 39 -2.38 -2.37 -14.24
C LYS A 39 -3.09 -1.83 -13.00
N PHE A 40 -2.34 -1.20 -12.11
CA PHE A 40 -2.84 -0.68 -10.85
C PHE A 40 -1.91 0.38 -10.30
N ASP A 41 -2.41 1.20 -9.38
CA ASP A 41 -1.64 2.25 -8.73
C ASP A 41 -1.44 1.95 -7.25
N ILE A 42 -0.30 2.36 -6.72
CA ILE A 42 0.02 2.32 -5.29
C ILE A 42 0.02 3.74 -4.74
N TYR A 43 -0.82 3.95 -3.72
CA TYR A 43 -0.99 5.19 -2.98
C TYR A 43 -0.37 5.03 -1.59
N CYS A 44 0.24 6.09 -1.08
CA CYS A 44 0.56 6.21 0.35
C CYS A 44 -0.14 7.43 0.92
N TYR A 45 -0.87 7.31 2.02
CA TYR A 45 -1.49 8.47 2.65
C TYR A 45 -1.41 8.42 4.18
N PRO A 46 -1.18 9.57 4.84
CA PRO A 46 -1.21 9.67 6.29
C PRO A 46 -2.65 9.46 6.77
N VAL A 47 -2.79 8.66 7.82
CA VAL A 47 -4.08 8.45 8.50
C VAL A 47 -4.15 9.31 9.76
N ASP A 48 -3.03 9.37 10.47
CA ASP A 48 -2.82 10.16 11.68
C ASP A 48 -1.33 10.50 11.81
N ASP A 49 -0.96 11.16 12.91
CA ASP A 49 0.42 11.61 13.15
C ASP A 49 1.44 10.47 13.22
N ASN A 50 1.01 9.21 13.42
CA ASN A 50 1.88 8.08 13.73
C ASN A 50 1.77 6.94 12.71
N SER A 51 1.00 7.11 11.63
CA SER A 51 0.82 6.04 10.66
C SER A 51 0.37 6.51 9.29
N ILE A 52 0.73 5.70 8.30
CA ILE A 52 0.27 5.81 6.91
C ILE A 52 -0.47 4.54 6.51
N ILE A 53 -1.31 4.66 5.49
CA ILE A 53 -1.78 3.52 4.72
C ILE A 53 -1.02 3.50 3.40
N MET A 54 -0.48 2.33 3.05
CA MET A 54 -0.05 2.01 1.70
C MET A 54 -1.14 1.14 1.07
N MET A 55 -1.63 1.53 -0.10
CA MET A 55 -2.79 0.92 -0.75
C MET A 55 -2.54 0.71 -2.23
N ALA A 56 -2.74 -0.51 -2.72
CA ALA A 56 -2.84 -0.80 -4.14
C ALA A 56 -4.31 -0.75 -4.58
N ILE A 57 -4.58 -0.06 -5.68
CA ILE A 57 -5.93 0.11 -6.24
C ILE A 57 -5.93 -0.28 -7.71
N ALA A 58 -6.85 -1.16 -8.10
CA ALA A 58 -7.13 -1.53 -9.48
C ALA A 58 -8.60 -1.30 -9.80
N THR A 59 -8.90 -0.91 -11.05
CA THR A 59 -10.27 -0.90 -11.58
C THR A 59 -10.44 -2.12 -12.47
N LEU A 60 -11.44 -2.95 -12.17
CA LEU A 60 -11.72 -4.19 -12.88
C LEU A 60 -13.03 -4.05 -13.67
N GLU A 61 -12.98 -4.28 -14.97
CA GLU A 61 -14.20 -4.36 -15.77
C GLU A 61 -14.89 -5.71 -15.48
N HIS A 62 -16.14 -5.67 -15.02
CA HIS A 62 -17.00 -6.86 -14.82
C HIS A 62 -16.55 -7.84 -13.72
N PHE A 63 -16.00 -7.33 -12.62
CA PHE A 63 -15.54 -8.18 -11.52
C PHE A 63 -16.46 -8.14 -10.30
N HIS A 64 -16.82 -9.32 -9.80
CA HIS A 64 -17.62 -9.49 -8.59
C HIS A 64 -16.98 -10.54 -7.68
N TYR A 65 -16.37 -10.08 -6.58
CA TYR A 65 -15.99 -10.96 -5.47
C TYR A 65 -17.23 -11.29 -4.64
N ASP A 66 -17.39 -12.56 -4.27
CA ASP A 66 -18.35 -12.92 -3.22
C ASP A 66 -17.86 -12.38 -1.87
N HIS A 67 -18.80 -11.91 -1.04
CA HIS A 67 -18.49 -11.41 0.30
C HIS A 67 -17.76 -12.47 1.14
N HIS A 68 -18.07 -13.75 0.93
CA HIS A 68 -17.40 -14.84 1.63
C HIS A 68 -15.91 -14.94 1.28
N GLU A 69 -15.56 -14.85 0.00
CA GLU A 69 -14.16 -14.88 -0.48
C GLU A 69 -13.35 -13.71 0.08
N ILE A 70 -13.97 -12.53 0.20
CA ILE A 70 -13.35 -11.35 0.83
C ILE A 70 -13.01 -11.64 2.30
N LEU A 71 -13.94 -12.24 3.05
CA LEU A 71 -13.71 -12.57 4.46
C LEU A 71 -12.63 -13.64 4.63
N GLU A 72 -12.59 -14.64 3.74
CA GLU A 72 -11.55 -15.67 3.76
C GLU A 72 -10.16 -15.10 3.49
N ARG A 73 -10.03 -14.18 2.51
CA ARG A 73 -8.78 -13.49 2.19
C ARG A 73 -8.27 -12.62 3.34
N ASN A 74 -9.19 -12.09 4.16
CA ASN A 74 -8.87 -11.23 5.31
C ASN A 74 -8.66 -11.98 6.64
N GLN A 75 -8.60 -13.31 6.63
CA GLN A 75 -8.33 -14.04 7.86
C GLN A 75 -6.92 -13.71 8.40
N PRO A 76 -6.79 -13.33 9.69
CA PRO A 76 -5.50 -13.05 10.28
C PRO A 76 -4.59 -14.28 10.25
N LYS A 77 -3.40 -14.14 9.67
CA LYS A 77 -2.36 -15.18 9.66
C LYS A 77 -1.16 -14.75 10.52
N PRO A 78 -0.74 -15.54 11.52
CA PRO A 78 0.38 -15.17 12.37
C PRO A 78 1.68 -15.00 11.58
N GLY A 79 2.37 -13.87 11.78
CA GLY A 79 3.69 -13.62 11.21
C GLY A 79 3.72 -13.21 9.73
N GLU A 80 2.56 -13.04 9.10
CA GLU A 80 2.46 -12.58 7.71
C GLU A 80 1.95 -11.13 7.65
N TYR A 81 2.60 -10.31 6.84
CA TYR A 81 2.14 -8.95 6.51
C TYR A 81 1.03 -9.02 5.45
N ASN A 82 -0.12 -9.60 5.79
CA ASN A 82 -1.20 -9.73 4.83
C ASN A 82 -1.93 -8.39 4.64
N PRO A 83 -2.02 -7.88 3.39
CA PRO A 83 -2.84 -6.72 3.11
C PRO A 83 -4.31 -7.05 3.30
N VAL A 84 -5.06 -6.06 3.78
CA VAL A 84 -6.51 -6.15 3.88
C VAL A 84 -7.10 -5.97 2.49
N PHE A 85 -7.94 -6.92 2.12
CA PHE A 85 -8.63 -7.01 0.85
C PHE A 85 -10.02 -6.38 0.92
N THR A 86 -10.32 -5.44 0.04
CA THR A 86 -11.66 -4.85 -0.09
C THR A 86 -12.03 -4.67 -1.56
N CYS A 87 -13.30 -4.90 -1.89
CA CYS A 87 -13.85 -4.69 -3.23
C CYS A 87 -15.11 -3.83 -3.09
N ASN A 88 -15.21 -2.75 -3.86
CA ASN A 88 -16.37 -1.86 -3.87
C ASN A 88 -16.80 -1.54 -5.31
N GLY A 89 -17.80 -2.27 -5.80
CA GLY A 89 -18.12 -2.28 -7.23
C GLY A 89 -16.93 -2.77 -8.04
N ASP A 90 -16.55 -2.01 -9.05
CA ASP A 90 -15.44 -2.30 -9.96
C ASP A 90 -14.06 -1.94 -9.38
N ILE A 91 -14.00 -1.45 -8.13
CA ILE A 91 -12.76 -1.01 -7.49
C ILE A 91 -12.26 -2.11 -6.55
N LEU A 92 -11.10 -2.65 -6.87
CA LEU A 92 -10.34 -3.55 -6.02
C LEU A 92 -9.29 -2.76 -5.23
N GLN A 93 -9.20 -3.01 -3.92
CA GLN A 93 -8.25 -2.37 -3.03
C GLN A 93 -7.57 -3.39 -2.12
N LEU A 94 -6.25 -3.28 -2.01
CA LEU A 94 -5.42 -3.99 -1.05
C LEU A 94 -4.68 -2.94 -0.21
N TRP A 95 -4.72 -3.02 1.11
CA TRP A 95 -4.05 -2.01 1.93
C TRP A 95 -3.40 -2.55 3.19
N VAL A 96 -2.34 -1.88 3.62
CA VAL A 96 -1.64 -2.12 4.88
C VAL A 96 -1.48 -0.80 5.63
N ARG A 97 -1.52 -0.87 6.95
CA ARG A 97 -1.19 0.25 7.82
C ARG A 97 0.27 0.12 8.28
N ILE A 98 1.06 1.16 8.05
CA ILE A 98 2.47 1.23 8.45
C ILE A 98 2.56 2.25 9.57
N THR A 99 3.05 1.81 10.73
CA THR A 99 3.25 2.70 11.89
C THR A 99 4.61 3.40 11.81
N GLU A 100 4.82 4.46 12.59
CA GLU A 100 6.11 5.15 12.71
C GLU A 100 7.27 4.18 12.99
N ASN A 101 7.04 3.14 13.79
CA ASN A 101 8.06 2.16 14.17
C ASN A 101 8.43 1.22 13.01
N ASP A 102 7.51 1.08 12.05
CA ASP A 102 7.63 0.24 10.88
C ASP A 102 8.05 1.04 9.64
N CYS A 103 8.21 2.37 9.76
CA CYS A 103 8.54 3.25 8.64
C CYS A 103 10.04 3.27 8.33
N THR A 104 10.63 2.08 8.20
CA THR A 104 12.01 1.90 7.75
C THR A 104 12.02 1.36 6.33
N LEU A 105 13.04 1.71 5.54
CA LEU A 105 13.13 1.29 4.14
C LEU A 105 12.91 -0.23 3.94
N PRO A 106 13.55 -1.14 4.71
CA PRO A 106 13.34 -2.58 4.51
C PRO A 106 11.90 -3.04 4.73
N ILE A 107 11.21 -2.46 5.72
CA ILE A 107 9.82 -2.82 6.05
C ILE A 107 8.86 -2.23 5.01
N ILE A 108 9.06 -0.98 4.61
CA ILE A 108 8.28 -0.33 3.53
C ILE A 108 8.41 -1.12 2.23
N LEU A 109 9.63 -1.52 1.86
CA LEU A 109 9.86 -2.36 0.67
C LEU A 109 9.16 -3.72 0.78
N ASN A 110 9.17 -4.34 1.96
CA ASN A 110 8.45 -5.59 2.16
C ASN A 110 6.93 -5.40 1.96
N TYR A 111 6.33 -4.37 2.56
CA TYR A 111 4.91 -4.05 2.35
C TYR A 111 4.59 -3.76 0.88
N PHE A 112 5.43 -2.98 0.21
CA PHE A 112 5.28 -2.65 -1.20
C PHE A 112 5.31 -3.90 -2.08
N SER A 113 6.31 -4.76 -1.92
CA SER A 113 6.40 -6.03 -2.65
C SER A 113 5.25 -6.97 -2.34
N THR A 114 4.80 -7.04 -1.09
CA THR A 114 3.63 -7.86 -0.72
C THR A 114 2.35 -7.34 -1.39
N LEU A 115 2.11 -6.02 -1.40
CA LEU A 115 0.96 -5.44 -2.10
C LEU A 115 0.98 -5.75 -3.60
N ILE A 116 2.13 -5.56 -4.26
CA ILE A 116 2.29 -5.90 -5.68
C ILE A 116 1.98 -7.37 -5.92
N SER A 117 2.62 -8.26 -5.17
CA SER A 117 2.44 -9.70 -5.35
C SER A 117 0.99 -10.13 -5.12
N HIS A 118 0.31 -9.62 -4.08
CA HIS A 118 -1.10 -9.93 -3.85
C HIS A 118 -2.01 -9.36 -4.94
N MET A 119 -1.72 -8.17 -5.44
CA MET A 119 -2.49 -7.54 -6.51
C MET A 119 -2.33 -8.33 -7.81
N GLU A 120 -1.10 -8.61 -8.24
CA GLU A 120 -0.80 -9.40 -9.44
C GLU A 120 -1.46 -10.78 -9.40
N ASN A 121 -1.39 -11.48 -8.25
CA ASN A 121 -2.03 -12.78 -8.08
C ASN A 121 -3.55 -12.67 -8.17
N THR A 122 -4.13 -11.57 -7.68
CA THR A 122 -5.58 -11.34 -7.77
C THR A 122 -6.00 -11.09 -9.21
N LEU A 123 -5.23 -10.28 -9.94
CA LEU A 123 -5.49 -9.94 -11.35
C LEU A 123 -5.19 -11.08 -12.33
N SER A 124 -4.32 -12.04 -11.95
CA SER A 124 -3.92 -13.17 -12.82
C SER A 124 -4.71 -14.46 -12.56
N ALA A 125 -5.53 -14.50 -11.51
CA ALA A 125 -6.44 -15.62 -11.24
C ALA A 125 -7.71 -15.57 -12.12
N GLU A 126 -7.80 -14.53 -12.95
CA GLU A 126 -8.82 -14.29 -13.98
C GLU A 126 -8.36 -14.86 -15.34
#